data_AF-A0A2G0QFN2-F1
#
_entry.id   AF-A0A2G0QFN2-F1
#
_cell.length_a   1.000
_cell.length_b   1.000
_cell.length_c   1.000
_cell.angle_alpha   90.00
_cell.angle_beta   90.00
_cell.angle_gamma   90.00
#
_symmetry.space_group_name_H-M   'P 1'
#
loop_
_entity.id
_entity.type
_entity.pdbx_description
1 polymer ?
#
loop_
_entity_poly.entity_id
_entity_poly.type
_entity_poly.pdbx_seq_one_letter_code
_entity_poly.pdbx_strand_id
1 'polypeptide(L)' 'MELSEFEQRFEQLETKLAYQEAIIEELNQEVRKQQIETVKVQEQLKLIAERLKTHQSSIIAPLSEETPPPHY' A
#
# COMPACT_ATOMS: atom_id res chain seq x y z
N MET A 1 25.34 37.04 -31.91
CA MET A 1 26.03 35.99 -31.13
C MET A 1 25.29 35.72 -29.83
N GLU A 2 25.03 36.72 -28.98
CA GLU A 2 24.18 36.60 -27.76
C GLU A 2 22.81 35.90 -27.98
N LEU A 3 22.06 36.27 -29.01
CA LEU A 3 20.74 35.66 -29.29
C LEU A 3 20.82 34.13 -29.46
N SER A 4 21.90 33.64 -30.05
CA SER A 4 22.12 32.21 -30.28
C SER A 4 22.47 31.44 -29.01
N GLU A 5 23.11 32.09 -28.03
CA GLU A 5 23.37 31.48 -26.72
C GLU A 5 22.08 31.34 -25.92
N PHE A 6 21.22 32.37 -25.94
CA PHE A 6 19.91 32.31 -25.31
C PHE A 6 19.02 31.22 -25.94
N GLU A 7 18.99 31.10 -27.27
CA GLU A 7 18.25 30.04 -27.97
C GLU A 7 18.75 28.64 -27.58
N GLN A 8 20.07 28.43 -27.52
CA GLN A 8 20.65 27.15 -27.07
C GLN A 8 20.29 26.82 -25.63
N ARG A 9 20.30 27.81 -24.73
CA ARG A 9 19.88 27.61 -23.34
C ARG A 9 18.38 27.30 -23.24
N PHE A 10 17.57 27.89 -24.12
CA PHE A 10 16.13 27.61 -24.18
C PHE A 10 15.86 26.17 -24.62
N GLU A 11 16.50 25.72 -25.70
CA GLU A 11 16.39 24.35 -26.20
C GLU A 11 16.84 23.31 -25.15
N GLN A 12 17.91 23.61 -24.42
CA GLN A 12 18.34 22.76 -23.30
C GLN A 12 17.31 22.70 -22.17
N LEU A 13 16.66 23.82 -21.85
CA LEU A 13 15.62 23.86 -20.82
C LEU A 13 14.37 23.10 -21.28
N GLU A 14 13.95 23.27 -22.53
CA GLU A 14 12.81 22.52 -23.11
C GLU A 14 13.08 21.02 -23.10
N THR A 15 14.28 20.60 -23.48
CA THR A 15 14.69 19.20 -23.42
C THR A 15 14.62 18.68 -21.98
N LYS A 16 15.20 19.41 -21.01
CA LYS A 16 15.15 19.03 -19.59
C LYS A 16 13.73 19.00 -19.04
N LEU A 17 12.86 19.89 -19.49
CA LEU A 17 11.45 19.94 -19.09
C LEU A 17 10.72 18.70 -19.60
N ALA A 18 10.86 18.37 -20.88
CA ALA A 18 10.24 17.19 -21.48
C ALA A 18 10.68 15.89 -20.77
N TYR A 19 11.96 15.77 -20.43
CA TYR A 19 12.45 14.65 -19.61
C TYR A 19 11.82 14.61 -18.22
N GLN A 20 11.68 15.76 -17.56
CA GLN A 20 11.05 15.83 -16.24
C GLN A 20 9.56 15.46 -16.30
N GLU A 21 8.83 15.90 -17.32
CA GLU A 21 7.43 15.53 -17.52
C GLU A 21 7.26 14.02 -17.70
N ALA A 22 8.13 13.39 -18.51
CA ALA A 22 8.12 11.94 -18.69
C ALA A 22 8.39 11.20 -17.36
N ILE A 23 9.41 11.65 -16.60
CA ILE A 23 9.76 11.06 -15.30
C ILE A 23 8.59 11.21 -14.30
N ILE A 24 7.91 12.35 -14.28
CA ILE A 24 6.78 12.58 -13.38
C ILE A 24 5.65 11.60 -13.70
N GLU A 25 5.35 11.34 -14.97
CA GLU A 25 4.32 10.37 -15.35
C GLU A 25 4.72 8.95 -14.95
N GLU A 26 5.98 8.54 -15.16
CA GLU A 26 6.48 7.24 -14.71
C GLU A 26 6.39 7.10 -13.18
N LEU A 27 6.78 8.12 -12.42
CA LEU A 27 6.68 8.12 -10.96
C LEU A 27 5.22 8.01 -10.50
N ASN A 28 4.30 8.74 -11.14
CA ASN A 28 2.88 8.64 -10.83
C ASN A 28 2.33 7.23 -11.06
N GLN A 29 2.76 6.55 -12.12
CA GLN A 29 2.37 5.17 -12.40
C GLN A 29 2.89 4.22 -11.32
N GLU A 30 4.15 4.36 -10.92
CA GLU A 30 4.75 3.51 -9.88
C GLU A 30 4.11 3.75 -8.51
N VAL A 31 3.82 5.01 -8.14
CA VAL A 31 3.09 5.33 -6.90
C VAL A 31 1.70 4.72 -6.90
N ARG A 32 0.96 4.79 -8.02
CA ARG A 32 -0.36 4.15 -8.14
C ARG A 32 -0.26 2.64 -7.94
N LYS A 33 0.72 1.99 -8.54
CA LYS A 33 0.96 0.55 -8.37
C LYS A 33 1.27 0.19 -6.91
N GLN A 34 2.13 0.96 -6.25
CA GLN A 34 2.45 0.77 -4.83
C GLN A 34 1.24 0.97 -3.93
N GLN A 35 0.35 1.92 -4.25
CA GLN A 35 -0.88 2.14 -3.52
C GLN A 35 -1.81 0.92 -3.60
N ILE A 36 -1.95 0.32 -4.78
CA ILE A 36 -2.77 -0.89 -4.99
C ILE A 36 -2.22 -2.05 -4.14
N GLU A 37 -0.91 -2.30 -4.18
CA GLU A 37 -0.29 -3.36 -3.38
C GLU A 37 -0.43 -3.09 -1.87
N THR A 38 -0.30 -1.83 -1.46
CA THR A 38 -0.51 -1.43 -0.05
C THR A 38 -1.92 -1.74 0.42
N VAL A 39 -2.94 -1.39 -0.36
CA VAL A 39 -4.35 -1.69 -0.05
C VAL A 39 -4.55 -3.20 0.07
N LYS A 40 -4.01 -3.98 -0.87
CA LYS A 40 -4.11 -5.44 -0.85
C LYS A 40 -3.48 -6.05 0.41
N VAL A 41 -2.32 -5.56 0.84
CA VAL A 41 -1.67 -6.01 2.09
C VAL A 41 -2.52 -5.63 3.30
N GLN A 42 -3.09 -4.42 3.34
CA GLN A 42 -3.97 -4.00 4.43
C GLN A 42 -5.23 -4.88 4.53
N GLU A 43 -5.83 -5.25 3.41
CA GLU A 43 -6.98 -6.17 3.38
C GLU A 43 -6.60 -7.56 3.91
N GLN A 44 -5.46 -8.11 3.48
CA GLN A 44 -4.98 -9.39 3.97
C GLN A 44 -4.73 -9.37 5.49
N LEU A 45 -4.12 -8.31 6.00
CA LEU A 45 -3.91 -8.13 7.44
C LEU A 45 -5.23 -8.07 8.20
N LYS A 46 -6.24 -7.37 7.66
CA LYS A 46 -7.58 -7.33 8.26
C LYS A 46 -8.20 -8.72 8.34
N LEU A 47 -8.14 -9.50 7.26
CA LEU A 47 -8.66 -10.88 7.24
C LEU A 47 -7.95 -11.79 8.24
N ILE A 48 -6.62 -11.67 8.37
CA ILE A 48 -5.85 -12.42 9.38
C ILE A 48 -6.29 -12.01 10.79
N ALA A 49 -6.43 -10.71 11.06
CA ALA A 49 -6.88 -10.21 12.35
C ALA A 49 -8.30 -10.71 12.71
N GLU A 50 -9.21 -10.75 11.74
CA GLU A 50 -10.56 -11.31 11.92
C GLU A 50 -10.51 -12.80 12.27
N ARG A 51 -9.73 -13.60 11.52
CA ARG A 51 -9.55 -15.04 11.81
C ARG A 51 -8.98 -15.29 13.21
N LEU A 52 -8.02 -14.49 13.66
CA LEU A 52 -7.45 -14.61 15.00
C LEU A 52 -8.49 -14.35 16.09
N LYS A 53 -9.36 -13.34 15.91
CA LYS A 53 -10.47 -13.07 16.84
C LYS A 53 -11.50 -14.20 16.88
N THR A 54 -11.85 -14.79 15.74
CA THR A 54 -12.78 -15.92 15.68
C THR A 54 -12.21 -17.18 16.34
N HIS A 55 -10.89 -17.41 16.23
CA HIS A 55 -10.26 -18.55 16.91
C HIS A 55 -10.15 -18.36 18.43
N GLN A 56 -9.88 -17.15 18.93
CA GLN A 56 -9.88 -16.88 20.38
C GLN A 56 -11.26 -17.07 21.03
N SER A 57 -12.33 -16.67 20.33
CA SER A 57 -13.70 -16.85 20.84
C SER A 57 -14.17 -18.32 20.83
N SER A 58 -13.63 -19.17 19.95
CA SER A 58 -13.94 -20.60 19.92
C SER A 58 -13.25 -21.43 21.01
N ILE A 59 -12.20 -20.91 21.66
CA ILE A 59 -11.43 -21.64 22.69
C ILE A 59 -12.07 -21.48 24.09
N ILE A 60 -12.88 -20.45 24.29
CA ILE A 60 -13.52 -20.15 25.57
C ILE A 60 -15.02 -20.41 25.42
N ALA A 61 -15.42 -21.68 25.52
CA ALA A 61 -16.82 -21.99 25.82
C ALA A 61 -17.17 -21.34 27.17
N PRO A 62 -18.35 -20.73 27.34
CA PRO A 62 -18.71 -20.11 28.59
C PRO A 62 -18.70 -21.18 29.70
N LEU A 63 -18.10 -20.85 30.86
CA LEU A 63 -17.99 -21.73 32.03
C LEU A 63 -19.35 -22.33 32.48
N SER A 64 -20.46 -21.76 32.02
CA SER A 64 -21.82 -22.28 32.19
C SER A 64 -22.11 -23.60 31.48
N GLU A 65 -21.25 -24.04 30.55
CA GLU A 65 -21.37 -25.33 29.83
C GLU A 65 -20.47 -26.44 30.41
N GLU A 66 -19.75 -26.18 31.51
CA GLU A 66 -19.01 -27.23 32.21
C GLU A 66 -19.98 -28.10 33.02
N THR A 67 -20.39 -29.24 32.45
CA THR A 67 -21.14 -30.26 33.20
C THR A 67 -20.30 -30.75 34.39
N PRO A 68 -20.84 -30.73 35.62
CA PRO A 68 -20.06 -31.04 36.83
C PRO A 68 -19.45 -32.45 36.76
N PRO A 69 -18.22 -32.63 37.29
CA PRO A 69 -17.50 -33.89 37.17
C PRO A 69 -18.22 -35.01 37.93
N PRO A 70 -18.24 -36.25 37.40
CA PRO A 70 -18.85 -37.38 38.08
C PRO A 70 -18.09 -37.69 39.37
N HIS A 71 -18.81 -37.73 40.49
CA HIS A 71 -18.28 -38.18 41.78
C HIS A 71 -18.22 -39.71 41.80
N TYR A 72 -17.00 -40.26 41.93
CA TYR A 72 -16.72 -41.68 42.17
C TYR A 72 -16.49 -41.95 43.66
#